data_AF-A0A7Y3EG70-F1
#
_entry.id   AF-A0A7Y3EG70-F1
#
_cell.length_a   1.000
_cell.length_b   1.000
_cell.length_c   1.000
_cell.angle_alpha   90.00
_cell.angle_beta   90.00
_cell.angle_gamma   90.00
#
_symmetry.space_group_name_H-M   'P 1'
#
loop_
_entity.id
_entity.type
_entity.pdbx_description
1 polymer ?
#
loop_
_entity_poly.entity_id
_entity_poly.type
_entity_poly.pdbx_seq_one_letter_code
_entity_poly.pdbx_strand_id
1 'polypeptide(L)'
;MLGYVTRRLGVAALLAFGVATLTFALLWWAPGDSRGALLLSGFGDPVTSTASAEVEGPLQSYADWVGRLFRGDLGYSETQNRPVGRVLGDALPHTLALSSVGLLLAALLGVGTGVLQAARAGSRLDRALAVLTVVLYSAPSFWVGLL
;
A
#
# COMPACT_ATOMS: atom_id res chain seq x y z
N MET A 1 22.56 -12.16 -8.16
CA MET A 1 21.73 -11.95 -6.94
C MET A 1 21.79 -10.50 -6.47
N LEU A 2 22.94 -9.98 -6.04
CA LEU A 2 23.09 -8.58 -5.59
C LEU A 2 22.57 -7.53 -6.60
N GLY A 3 22.96 -7.61 -7.87
CA GLY A 3 22.47 -6.68 -8.91
C GLY A 3 20.97 -6.73 -9.18
N TYR A 4 20.32 -7.89 -8.93
CA TYR A 4 18.87 -8.02 -9.04
C TYR A 4 18.17 -7.39 -7.85
N VAL A 5 18.67 -7.64 -6.63
CA VAL A 5 18.13 -7.06 -5.40
C VAL A 5 18.25 -5.54 -5.43
N THR A 6 19.41 -4.99 -5.80
CA THR A 6 19.59 -3.54 -5.89
C THR A 6 18.69 -2.91 -6.95
N ARG A 7 18.58 -3.51 -8.14
CA ARG A 7 17.64 -3.04 -9.17
C ARG A 7 16.19 -3.06 -8.66
N ARG A 8 15.79 -4.12 -7.95
CA ARG A 8 14.43 -4.27 -7.45
C ARG A 8 14.12 -3.29 -6.31
N LEU A 9 15.07 -3.07 -5.40
CA LEU A 9 14.97 -2.04 -4.37
C LEU A 9 14.91 -0.64 -4.98
N GLY A 10 15.70 -0.36 -6.03
CA GLY A 10 15.66 0.90 -6.76
C GLY A 10 14.30 1.16 -7.43
N VAL A 11 13.73 0.14 -8.09
CA VAL A 11 12.38 0.23 -8.67
C VAL A 11 11.32 0.44 -7.59
N ALA A 12 11.42 -0.28 -6.46
CA ALA A 12 10.49 -0.13 -5.35
C ALA A 12 10.55 1.28 -4.73
N ALA A 13 11.76 1.82 -4.54
CA ALA A 13 11.96 3.17 -4.04
C ALA A 13 11.41 4.23 -5.02
N LEU A 14 11.66 4.07 -6.33
CA LEU A 14 11.13 4.96 -7.34
C LEU A 14 9.60 4.93 -7.41
N LEU A 15 9.01 3.73 -7.32
CA LEU A 15 7.56 3.56 -7.28
C LEU A 15 6.97 4.20 -6.02
N ALA A 16 7.57 3.94 -4.85
CA ALA A 16 7.13 4.53 -3.59
C ALA A 16 7.20 6.06 -3.64
N PHE A 17 8.29 6.62 -4.16
CA PHE A 17 8.44 8.06 -4.36
C PHE A 17 7.42 8.62 -5.36
N GLY A 18 7.18 7.93 -6.47
CA GLY A 18 6.19 8.33 -7.47
C GLY A 18 4.76 8.34 -6.92
N VAL A 19 4.37 7.29 -6.20
CA VAL A 19 3.06 7.21 -5.53
C VAL A 19 2.95 8.28 -4.45
N ALA A 20 3.96 8.43 -3.60
CA ALA A 20 4.04 9.49 -2.59
C ALA A 20 3.83 10.89 -3.18
N THR A 21 4.57 11.21 -4.25
CA THR A 21 4.47 12.50 -4.96
C THR A 21 3.08 12.69 -5.56
N LEU A 22 2.54 11.65 -6.20
CA LEU A 22 1.22 11.69 -6.82
C LEU A 22 0.12 11.88 -5.76
N THR A 23 0.18 11.15 -4.66
CA THR A 23 -0.76 11.31 -3.54
C THR A 23 -0.69 12.71 -2.96
N PHE A 24 0.51 13.25 -2.75
CA PHE A 24 0.67 14.64 -2.31
C PHE A 24 0.03 15.62 -3.29
N ALA A 25 0.31 15.48 -4.59
CA ALA A 25 -0.25 16.36 -5.63
C ALA A 25 -1.78 16.26 -5.68
N LEU A 26 -2.33 15.05 -5.56
CA LEU A 26 -3.77 14.82 -5.52
C LEU A 26 -4.42 15.46 -4.27
N LEU A 27 -3.78 15.38 -3.11
CA LEU A 27 -4.27 16.01 -1.88
C LEU A 27 -4.16 17.53 -1.93
N TRP A 28 -3.07 18.07 -2.48
CA TRP A 28 -2.87 19.51 -2.62
C TRP A 28 -3.87 20.15 -3.58
N TRP A 29 -4.20 19.47 -4.69
CA TRP A 29 -5.17 19.94 -5.68
C TRP A 29 -6.61 19.46 -5.45
N ALA A 30 -6.87 18.68 -4.40
CA ALA A 30 -8.22 18.22 -4.09
C ALA A 30 -9.14 19.42 -3.80
N PRO A 31 -10.34 19.49 -4.41
CA PRO A 31 -11.31 20.53 -4.10
C PRO A 31 -11.86 20.35 -2.68
N GLY A 32 -11.55 21.33 -1.81
CA GLY A 32 -11.71 21.32 -0.36
C GLY A 32 -10.61 22.21 0.21
N ASP A 33 -10.68 22.68 1.46
CA ASP A 33 -9.54 23.38 2.06
C ASP A 33 -8.33 22.42 2.02
N SER A 34 -7.39 22.67 1.11
CA SER A 34 -6.22 21.82 0.88
C SER A 34 -5.39 21.67 2.17
N ARG A 35 -5.52 22.65 3.08
CA ARG A 35 -5.00 22.58 4.46
C ARG A 35 -5.70 21.47 5.25
N GLY A 36 -7.02 21.42 5.27
CA GLY A 36 -7.80 20.40 5.96
C GLY A 36 -7.46 18.99 5.51
N ALA A 37 -7.26 18.75 4.21
CA ALA A 37 -6.89 17.44 3.67
C ALA A 37 -5.45 17.01 4.04
N LEU A 38 -4.50 17.94 4.08
CA LEU A 38 -3.11 17.68 4.48
C LEU A 38 -2.96 17.50 6.00
N LEU A 39 -3.75 18.22 6.79
CA LEU A 39 -3.87 17.98 8.22
C LEU A 39 -4.49 16.59 8.48
N LEU A 40 -5.59 16.23 7.81
CA LEU A 40 -6.27 14.94 8.00
C LEU A 40 -5.42 13.72 7.60
N SER A 41 -4.51 13.88 6.62
CA SER A 41 -3.54 12.85 6.22
C SER A 41 -2.36 12.71 7.19
N GLY A 42 -2.30 13.56 8.20
CA GLY A 42 -1.41 13.44 9.33
C GLY A 42 -0.05 14.09 9.16
N PHE A 43 0.04 15.07 8.26
CA PHE A 43 1.26 15.83 8.02
C PHE A 43 1.24 17.22 8.68
N GLY A 44 0.18 17.53 9.44
CA GLY A 44 0.11 18.66 10.35
C GLY A 44 0.74 18.36 11.70
N ASP A 45 1.39 19.36 12.30
CA ASP A 45 1.74 19.27 13.71
C ASP A 45 0.47 19.52 14.57
N PRO A 46 0.16 18.65 15.54
CA PRO A 46 -1.08 18.77 16.34
C PRO A 46 -1.12 20.01 17.25
N VAL A 47 0.00 20.74 17.38
CA VAL A 47 0.16 21.87 18.32
C VAL A 47 -0.05 23.24 17.66
N THR A 48 0.01 23.34 16.32
CA THR A 48 -0.13 24.60 15.58
C THR A 48 -1.45 24.67 14.81
N SER A 49 -2.56 24.40 15.51
CA SER A 49 -3.91 24.74 15.02
C SER A 49 -4.22 26.25 15.09
N THR A 50 -3.21 27.11 15.05
CA THR A 50 -3.39 28.56 14.93
C THR A 50 -3.27 28.96 13.47
N ALA A 51 -4.41 29.32 12.91
CA ALA A 51 -4.72 29.69 11.54
C ALA A 51 -3.99 30.93 10.99
N SER A 52 -2.66 31.06 11.17
CA SER A 52 -1.95 32.31 10.85
C SER A 52 -0.54 32.17 10.28
N ALA A 53 -0.10 30.98 9.86
CA ALA A 53 1.13 30.86 9.07
C ALA A 53 0.79 31.06 7.59
N GLU A 54 1.45 32.02 6.94
CA GLU A 54 1.45 32.15 5.47
C GLU A 54 1.83 30.78 4.89
N VAL A 55 0.92 30.18 4.12
CA VAL A 55 1.19 28.86 3.55
C VAL A 55 2.25 29.03 2.49
N GLU A 56 3.44 28.50 2.77
CA GLU A 56 4.51 28.36 1.81
C GLU A 56 4.00 27.58 0.58
N GLY A 57 4.56 27.87 -0.60
CA GLY A 57 4.08 27.31 -1.86
C GLY A 57 4.10 25.76 -1.87
N PRO A 58 3.40 25.13 -2.84
CA PRO A 58 3.31 23.67 -2.95
C PRO A 58 4.68 22.97 -2.96
N LEU A 59 5.68 23.60 -3.59
CA LEU A 59 7.04 23.05 -3.70
C LEU A 59 7.78 23.05 -2.36
N GLN A 60 7.62 24.09 -1.55
CA GLN A 60 8.24 24.19 -0.23
C GLN A 60 7.61 23.18 0.74
N SER A 61 6.28 23.14 0.79
CA SER A 61 5.54 22.17 1.61
C SER A 61 5.91 20.72 1.25
N TYR A 62 6.07 20.41 -0.04
CA TYR A 62 6.54 19.10 -0.49
C TYR A 62 7.99 18.82 -0.07
N ALA A 63 8.89 19.78 -0.25
CA ALA A 63 10.31 19.63 0.11
C ALA A 63 10.50 19.38 1.62
N ASP A 64 9.77 20.13 2.45
CA ASP A 64 9.80 19.94 3.91
C ASP A 64 9.22 18.60 4.32
N TRP A 65 8.11 18.19 3.71
CA TRP A 65 7.50 16.88 3.94
C TRP A 65 8.45 15.72 3.60
N VAL A 66 9.06 15.77 2.42
CA VAL A 66 10.07 14.79 2.01
C VAL A 66 11.28 14.83 2.94
N GLY A 67 11.70 16.02 3.36
CA GLY A 67 12.80 16.23 4.30
C GLY A 67 12.55 15.59 5.67
N ARG A 68 11.33 15.74 6.22
CA ARG A 68 10.88 15.08 7.46
C ARG A 68 10.89 13.56 7.31
N LEU A 69 10.37 13.05 6.18
CA LEU A 69 10.37 11.62 5.88
C LEU A 69 11.77 11.00 5.89
N PHE A 70 12.75 11.67 5.27
CA PHE A 70 14.16 11.21 5.29
C PHE A 70 14.81 11.27 6.68
N ARG A 71 14.28 12.08 7.59
CA ARG A 71 14.70 12.12 9.01
C ARG A 71 13.98 11.08 9.87
N GLY A 72 13.10 10.26 9.28
CA GLY A 72 12.32 9.24 9.97
C GLY A 72 11.05 9.78 10.63
N ASP A 73 10.68 11.04 10.37
CA ASP A 73 9.43 11.61 10.85
C ASP A 73 8.32 11.36 9.81
N LEU A 74 7.43 10.42 10.16
CA LEU A 74 6.28 10.02 9.34
C LEU A 74 5.05 10.91 9.58
N GLY A 75 5.11 11.85 10.55
CA GLY A 75 3.99 12.67 10.95
C GLY A 75 3.05 12.04 11.98
N TYR A 76 1.90 12.68 12.17
CA TYR A 76 0.91 12.41 13.19
C TYR A 76 -0.47 12.21 12.56
N SER A 77 -1.09 11.03 12.69
CA SER A 77 -2.42 10.79 12.14
C SER A 77 -3.49 11.53 12.95
N GLU A 78 -4.14 12.52 12.36
CA GLU A 78 -5.28 13.23 12.97
C GLU A 78 -6.53 12.37 13.06
N THR A 79 -6.73 11.44 12.12
CA THR A 79 -7.88 10.52 12.14
C THR A 79 -7.79 9.51 13.28
N GLN A 80 -6.59 9.05 13.62
CA GLN A 80 -6.34 8.07 14.69
C GLN A 80 -5.78 8.71 15.97
N ASN A 81 -5.56 10.03 15.99
CA ASN A 81 -4.96 10.79 17.09
C ASN A 81 -3.67 10.16 17.66
N ARG A 82 -2.78 9.65 16.78
CA ARG A 82 -1.52 8.98 17.17
C ARG A 82 -0.45 9.17 16.10
N PRO A 83 0.86 9.11 16.46
CA PRO A 83 1.96 9.14 15.49
C PRO A 83 1.81 8.05 14.42
N VAL A 84 2.03 8.40 13.15
CA VAL A 84 1.88 7.48 12.01
C VAL A 84 2.78 6.25 12.18
N GLY A 85 3.99 6.44 12.69
CA GLY A 85 4.90 5.33 12.98
C GLY A 85 4.34 4.28 13.96
N ARG A 86 3.52 4.69 14.94
CA ARG A 86 2.85 3.74 15.85
C ARG A 86 1.72 3.00 15.15
N VAL A 87 0.93 3.71 14.34
CA VAL A 87 -0.14 3.10 13.53
C VAL A 87 0.43 2.02 12.61
N LEU A 88 1.51 2.32 11.89
CA LEU A 88 2.21 1.35 11.05
C LEU A 88 2.80 0.21 11.88
N GLY A 89 3.42 0.51 13.01
CA GLY A 89 3.97 -0.50 13.92
C GLY A 89 2.93 -1.50 14.41
N ASP A 90 1.71 -1.04 14.74
CA ASP A 90 0.62 -1.89 15.18
C ASP A 90 0.06 -2.75 14.01
N ALA A 91 0.03 -2.21 12.79
CA ALA A 91 -0.52 -2.88 11.60
C ALA A 91 0.45 -3.85 10.88
N LEU A 92 1.76 -3.58 10.94
CA LEU A 92 2.79 -4.33 10.22
C LEU A 92 2.82 -5.83 10.57
N PRO A 93 2.84 -6.25 11.85
CA PRO A 93 2.89 -7.66 12.21
C PRO A 93 1.68 -8.44 11.69
N HIS A 94 0.48 -7.84 11.76
CA HIS A 94 -0.76 -8.44 11.27
C HIS A 94 -0.72 -8.61 9.75
N THR A 95 -0.28 -7.58 9.03
CA THR A 95 -0.14 -7.61 7.57
C THR A 95 0.86 -8.67 7.13
N LEU A 96 2.02 -8.75 7.80
CA LEU A 96 3.05 -9.75 7.52
C LEU A 96 2.55 -11.17 7.80
N ALA A 97 1.88 -11.39 8.93
CA ALA A 97 1.32 -12.70 9.28
C ALA A 97 0.28 -13.15 8.23
N LEU A 98 -0.70 -12.30 7.93
CA LEU A 98 -1.74 -12.60 6.94
C LEU A 98 -1.16 -12.82 5.54
N SER A 99 -0.26 -11.94 5.08
CA SER A 99 0.35 -12.05 3.76
C SER A 99 1.24 -13.28 3.63
N SER A 100 1.98 -13.64 4.68
CA SER A 100 2.86 -14.82 4.66
C SER A 100 2.04 -16.10 4.58
N VAL A 101 1.00 -16.24 5.42
CA VAL A 101 0.11 -17.40 5.39
C VAL A 101 -0.63 -17.49 4.06
N GLY A 102 -1.17 -16.36 3.58
CA GLY A 102 -1.85 -16.29 2.29
C GLY A 102 -0.94 -16.68 1.13
N LEU A 103 0.30 -16.19 1.11
CA LEU A 103 1.29 -16.54 0.09
C LEU A 103 1.65 -18.03 0.13
N LEU A 104 1.84 -18.60 1.32
CA LEU A 104 2.14 -20.02 1.47
C LEU A 104 0.98 -20.89 0.96
N LEU A 105 -0.26 -20.57 1.35
CA LEU A 105 -1.44 -21.29 0.86
C LEU A 105 -1.60 -21.14 -0.65
N ALA A 106 -1.45 -19.93 -1.18
CA ALA A 106 -1.53 -19.67 -2.62
C ALA A 106 -0.45 -20.44 -3.39
N ALA A 107 0.77 -20.50 -2.88
CA ALA A 107 1.86 -21.26 -3.50
C ALA A 107 1.57 -22.76 -3.47
N LEU A 108 1.17 -23.31 -2.32
CA LEU A 108 0.88 -24.74 -2.18
C LEU A 108 -0.30 -25.17 -3.06
N LEU A 109 -1.41 -24.45 -2.98
CA LEU A 109 -2.61 -24.75 -3.75
C LEU A 109 -2.37 -24.50 -5.24
N GLY A 110 -1.79 -23.36 -5.62
CA GLY A 110 -1.55 -22.99 -7.01
C GLY A 110 -0.53 -23.90 -7.71
N VAL A 111 0.57 -24.24 -7.04
CA VAL A 111 1.54 -25.21 -7.59
C VAL A 111 0.91 -26.60 -7.63
N GLY A 112 0.20 -27.02 -6.58
CA GLY A 112 -0.46 -28.32 -6.52
C GLY A 112 -1.50 -28.52 -7.64
N THR A 113 -2.40 -27.55 -7.83
CA THR A 113 -3.39 -27.59 -8.91
C THR A 113 -2.73 -27.51 -10.28
N GLY A 114 -1.72 -26.66 -10.45
CA GLY A 114 -0.97 -26.55 -11.70
C GLY A 114 -0.26 -27.85 -12.09
N VAL A 115 0.38 -28.54 -11.13
CA VAL A 115 1.00 -29.85 -11.36
C VAL A 115 -0.05 -30.91 -11.70
N LEU A 116 -1.19 -30.94 -11.02
CA LEU A 116 -2.28 -31.87 -11.34
C LEU A 116 -2.85 -31.65 -12.74
N GLN A 117 -3.08 -30.39 -13.13
CA GLN A 117 -3.56 -30.04 -14.46
C GLN A 117 -2.56 -30.44 -15.55
N ALA A 118 -1.27 -30.17 -15.33
CA ALA A 118 -0.21 -30.59 -16.24
C ALA A 118 -0.13 -32.12 -16.39
N ALA A 119 -0.24 -32.87 -15.30
CA ALA A 119 -0.18 -34.32 -15.31
C ALA A 119 -1.42 -34.98 -15.95
N ARG A 120 -2.59 -34.33 -15.92
CA ARG A 120 -3.85 -34.83 -16.48
C ARG A 120 -4.41 -33.93 -17.58
N ALA A 121 -3.52 -33.37 -18.40
CA ALA A 121 -3.87 -32.41 -19.44
C ALA A 121 -4.97 -32.94 -20.37
N GLY A 122 -5.98 -32.10 -20.64
CA GLY A 122 -7.11 -32.44 -21.50
C GLY A 122 -8.21 -33.30 -20.87
N SER A 123 -8.00 -33.78 -19.63
CA SER A 123 -9.00 -34.55 -18.87
C SER A 123 -10.17 -33.70 -18.40
N ARG A 124 -11.25 -34.36 -17.92
CA ARG A 124 -12.38 -33.65 -17.29
C ARG A 124 -11.97 -32.91 -16.01
N LEU A 125 -11.01 -33.46 -15.26
CA LEU A 125 -10.49 -32.85 -14.04
C LEU A 125 -9.73 -31.56 -14.35
N ASP A 126 -8.90 -31.57 -15.39
CA ASP A 126 -8.17 -30.39 -15.86
C ASP A 126 -9.13 -29.25 -16.24
N ARG A 127 -10.15 -29.55 -17.05
CA ARG A 127 -11.18 -28.56 -17.43
C ARG A 127 -11.98 -28.05 -16.23
N ALA A 128 -12.33 -28.92 -15.28
CA ALA A 128 -13.05 -28.50 -14.07
C ALA A 128 -12.20 -27.56 -13.20
N LEU A 129 -10.92 -27.87 -12.99
CA LEU A 129 -9.99 -27.00 -12.27
C LEU A 129 -9.74 -25.69 -13.00
N ALA A 130 -9.69 -25.70 -14.34
CA ALA A 130 -9.53 -24.49 -15.13
C ALA A 130 -10.73 -23.55 -14.96
N VAL A 131 -11.96 -24.08 -15.08
CA VAL A 131 -13.19 -23.31 -14.84
C VAL A 131 -13.20 -22.74 -13.42
N LEU A 132 -12.91 -23.57 -12.42
CA LEU A 132 -12.86 -23.13 -11.02
C LEU A 132 -11.85 -22.00 -10.82
N THR A 133 -10.64 -22.14 -11.37
CA THR A 133 -9.57 -21.13 -11.25
C THR A 133 -9.97 -19.82 -11.91
N VAL A 134 -10.59 -19.87 -13.09
CA VAL A 134 -11.08 -18.68 -13.79
C VAL A 134 -12.19 -17.99 -12.99
N VAL A 135 -13.14 -18.75 -12.43
CA VAL A 135 -14.22 -18.18 -11.61
C VAL A 135 -13.66 -17.49 -10.36
N LEU A 136 -12.77 -18.17 -9.63
CA LEU A 136 -12.13 -17.61 -8.44
C LEU A 136 -11.29 -16.37 -8.76
N TYR A 137 -10.53 -16.39 -9.87
CA TYR A 137 -9.71 -15.26 -10.30
C TYR A 137 -10.56 -14.06 -10.77
N SER A 138 -11.75 -14.33 -11.32
CA SER A 138 -12.67 -13.30 -11.81
C SER A 138 -13.52 -12.69 -10.69
N ALA A 139 -13.60 -13.34 -9.52
CA ALA A 139 -14.33 -12.82 -8.37
C ALA A 139 -13.59 -11.60 -7.77
N PRO A 140 -14.28 -10.49 -7.47
CA PRO A 140 -13.66 -9.38 -6.77
C PRO A 140 -13.14 -9.83 -5.40
N SER A 141 -11.90 -9.47 -5.07
CA SER A 141 -11.28 -9.88 -3.79
C SER A 141 -12.10 -9.46 -2.56
N PHE A 142 -12.78 -8.31 -2.63
CA PHE A 142 -13.64 -7.84 -1.54
C PHE A 142 -14.92 -8.67 -1.38
N TRP A 143 -15.46 -9.28 -2.44
CA TRP A 143 -16.62 -10.19 -2.33
C TRP A 143 -16.23 -11.45 -1.59
N VAL A 144 -15.09 -12.03 -1.97
CA VAL A 144 -14.58 -13.26 -1.36
C VAL A 144 -14.21 -13.03 0.10
N GLY A 145 -13.69 -11.85 0.45
CA GLY A 145 -13.34 -11.51 1.84
C GLY A 145 -14.54 -11.15 2.74
N LEU A 146 -15.73 -10.87 2.18
CA LEU A 146 -16.95 -10.58 2.93
C LEU A 146 -17.78 -11.84 3.27
N LEU A 147 -17.55 -12.94 2.56
CA LEU A 147 -18.20 -14.24 2.76
C LEU A 147 -17.48 -15.07 3.83
#